data_AF-A0A0Q5DWX6-F1
#
_entry.id   AF-A0A0Q5DWX6-F1
#
_cell.length_a   1.000
_cell.length_b   1.000
_cell.length_c   1.000
_cell.angle_alpha   90.00
_cell.angle_beta   90.00
_cell.angle_gamma   90.00
#
_symmetry.space_group_name_H-M   'P 1'
#
loop_
_entity.id
_entity.type
_entity.pdbx_description
1 polymer ?
#
loop_
_entity_poly.entity_id
_entity_poly.type
_entity_poly.pdbx_seq_one_letter_code
_entity_poly.pdbx_strand_id
1 'polypeptide(L)'
;MGVTYHFGAMPNEGTLHRDLQTIVAAYRALTFRGGLNTSTSTTADEGTTDLLEERRYRMHRRIERNPHAAKLAKKHHGVRCQACDLVMAERYGTAGEDFIEAHHLRPLASLREGEAVKYDVAIDFAVLCPNCHRMIHRMNDPSDLKSLREVLHTSAS
;
A
#
# COMPACT_ATOMS: atom_id res chain seq x y z
N MET A 1 -19.55 -12.85 20.05
CA MET A 1 -18.86 -13.25 21.29
C MET A 1 -18.43 -11.98 21.99
N GLY A 2 -19.07 -11.66 23.10
CA GLY A 2 -18.73 -10.54 23.96
C GLY A 2 -19.20 -10.86 25.37
N VAL A 3 -18.43 -10.45 26.37
CA VAL A 3 -18.78 -10.58 27.79
C VAL A 3 -19.29 -9.22 28.25
N THR A 4 -20.36 -9.19 29.04
CA THR A 4 -20.89 -7.96 29.64
C THR A 4 -20.69 -8.04 31.14
N TYR A 5 -20.30 -6.93 31.76
CA TYR A 5 -20.09 -6.84 33.21
C TYR A 5 -21.01 -5.79 33.82
N HIS A 6 -21.51 -6.08 35.00
CA HIS A 6 -22.21 -5.11 35.83
C HIS A 6 -21.22 -4.38 36.74
N PHE A 7 -21.34 -3.06 36.82
CA PHE A 7 -20.41 -2.22 37.59
C PHE A 7 -20.29 -2.62 39.08
N GLY A 8 -21.40 -3.03 39.70
CA GLY A 8 -21.41 -3.50 41.10
C GLY A 8 -20.89 -4.92 41.32
N ALA A 9 -20.58 -5.65 40.25
CA ALA A 9 -20.13 -7.04 40.28
C ALA A 9 -19.01 -7.27 39.25
N MET A 10 -18.03 -6.37 39.26
CA MET A 10 -16.87 -6.50 38.37
C MET A 10 -16.07 -7.76 38.72
N PRO A 11 -15.67 -8.55 37.72
CA PRO A 11 -14.83 -9.72 37.96
C PRO A 11 -13.41 -9.28 38.37
N ASN A 12 -12.65 -10.23 38.88
CA ASN A 12 -11.27 -9.96 39.28
C ASN A 12 -10.40 -9.55 38.07
N GLU A 13 -9.26 -8.91 38.37
CA GLU A 13 -8.32 -8.39 37.38
C GLU A 13 -7.82 -9.47 36.42
N GLY A 14 -7.55 -10.69 36.89
CA GLY A 14 -7.11 -11.80 36.06
C GLY A 14 -8.14 -12.23 35.01
N THR A 15 -9.42 -12.17 35.35
CA THR A 15 -10.52 -12.42 34.41
C THR A 15 -10.63 -11.29 33.39
N LEU A 16 -10.60 -10.03 33.84
CA LEU A 16 -10.65 -8.87 32.94
C LEU A 16 -9.49 -8.88 31.93
N HIS A 17 -8.28 -9.18 32.40
CA HIS A 17 -7.09 -9.23 31.55
C HIS A 17 -7.21 -10.31 30.47
N ARG A 18 -7.72 -11.49 30.83
CA ARG A 18 -7.95 -12.60 29.91
C ARG A 18 -9.02 -12.27 28.86
N ASP A 19 -10.12 -11.68 29.29
CA ASP A 19 -11.24 -11.34 28.40
C ASP A 19 -10.84 -10.22 27.44
N LEU A 20 -10.04 -9.25 27.90
CA LEU A 20 -9.41 -8.24 27.05
C LEU A 20 -8.47 -8.87 26.00
N GLN A 21 -7.60 -9.79 26.41
CA GLN A 21 -6.72 -10.50 25.47
C GLN A 21 -7.53 -11.29 24.43
N THR A 22 -8.64 -11.91 24.86
CA THR A 22 -9.53 -12.67 23.98
C THR A 22 -10.20 -11.79 22.93
N ILE A 23 -10.73 -10.62 23.32
CA ILE A 23 -11.37 -9.71 22.36
C ILE A 23 -10.35 -9.06 21.42
N VAL A 24 -9.14 -8.74 21.90
CA VAL A 24 -8.04 -8.24 21.07
C VAL A 24 -7.59 -9.31 20.06
N ALA A 25 -7.47 -10.57 20.48
CA ALA A 25 -7.13 -11.68 19.59
C ALA A 25 -8.22 -11.89 18.52
N ALA A 26 -9.50 -11.87 18.89
CA ALA A 26 -10.61 -11.97 17.96
C ALA A 26 -10.65 -10.79 16.96
N TYR A 27 -10.40 -9.57 17.45
CA TYR A 27 -10.31 -8.37 16.61
C TYR A 27 -9.12 -8.45 15.63
N ARG A 28 -7.96 -8.90 16.09
CA ARG A 28 -6.78 -9.15 15.24
C ARG A 28 -7.07 -10.21 14.18
N ALA A 29 -7.77 -11.30 14.53
CA ALA A 29 -8.14 -12.34 13.58
C ALA A 29 -9.13 -11.81 12.51
N LEU A 30 -10.12 -11.00 12.91
CA LEU A 30 -11.07 -10.37 12.00
C LEU A 30 -10.40 -9.38 11.05
N THR A 31 -9.50 -8.54 11.56
CA THR A 31 -8.75 -7.58 10.74
C THR A 31 -7.73 -8.28 9.83
N PHE A 32 -7.11 -9.37 10.29
CA PHE A 32 -6.21 -10.20 9.48
C PHE A 32 -6.93 -10.86 8.30
N ARG A 33 -8.18 -11.32 8.50
CA ARG A 33 -9.01 -11.94 7.46
C ARG A 33 -9.69 -10.94 6.51
N GLY A 34 -9.33 -9.65 6.56
CA GLY A 34 -9.83 -8.64 5.62
C GLY A 34 -11.03 -7.82 6.12
N GLY A 35 -11.34 -7.86 7.43
CA GLY A 35 -12.44 -7.11 8.03
C GLY A 35 -13.82 -7.69 7.71
N LEU A 36 -14.86 -7.12 8.34
CA LEU A 36 -16.28 -7.51 8.17
C LEU A 36 -16.76 -7.25 6.73
N ASN A 37 -16.49 -8.20 5.84
CA ASN A 37 -17.13 -8.28 4.53
C ASN A 37 -18.04 -9.50 4.55
N THR A 38 -19.31 -9.31 4.92
CA THR A 38 -20.36 -10.19 4.41
C THR A 38 -20.64 -9.72 2.99
N SER A 39 -20.48 -10.63 2.04
CA SER A 39 -20.61 -10.39 0.62
C SER A 39 -21.96 -9.73 0.32
N THR A 40 -21.95 -8.59 -0.36
CA THR A 40 -23.07 -8.23 -1.24
C THR A 40 -22.54 -8.34 -2.64
N SER A 41 -22.85 -9.45 -3.28
CA SER A 41 -22.67 -9.70 -4.69
C SER A 41 -23.52 -8.69 -5.46
N THR A 42 -22.90 -7.68 -6.03
CA THR A 42 -23.53 -6.86 -7.06
C THR A 42 -23.45 -7.62 -8.38
N THR A 43 -24.56 -8.20 -8.81
CA THR A 43 -24.74 -8.58 -10.21
C THR A 43 -24.84 -7.29 -11.00
N ALA A 44 -23.83 -6.97 -11.80
CA ALA A 44 -23.87 -5.84 -12.71
C ALA A 44 -24.88 -6.16 -13.83
N ASP A 45 -25.84 -5.26 -14.03
CA ASP A 45 -26.76 -5.30 -15.17
C ASP A 45 -26.07 -4.59 -16.35
N GLU A 46 -25.63 -5.35 -17.33
CA GLU A 46 -24.96 -4.83 -18.53
C GLU A 46 -26.00 -4.15 -19.45
N GLY A 47 -26.26 -2.86 -19.21
CA GLY A 47 -27.17 -2.10 -20.08
C GLY A 47 -27.54 -0.67 -19.65
N THR A 48 -27.24 -0.26 -18.42
CA THR A 48 -27.54 1.10 -17.93
C THR A 48 -26.30 2.00 -17.92
N THR A 49 -26.46 3.25 -18.37
CA THR A 49 -25.44 4.33 -18.23
C THR A 49 -25.47 4.99 -16.86
N ASP A 50 -26.49 4.71 -16.05
CA ASP A 50 -26.68 5.33 -14.76
C ASP A 50 -25.96 4.52 -13.67
N LEU A 51 -25.02 5.16 -12.99
CA LEU A 51 -24.27 4.61 -11.87
C LEU A 51 -24.71 5.31 -10.59
N LEU A 52 -25.19 4.52 -9.61
CA LEU A 52 -25.45 5.01 -8.26
C LEU A 52 -24.19 4.89 -7.42
N GLU A 53 -23.58 6.02 -7.08
CA GLU A 53 -22.43 6.10 -6.18
C GLU A 53 -22.84 6.50 -4.76
N GLU A 54 -22.39 5.74 -3.76
CA GLU A 54 -22.60 6.07 -2.34
C GLU A 54 -21.28 6.31 -1.64
N ARG A 55 -21.20 7.39 -0.85
CA ARG A 55 -20.03 7.65 0.00
C ARG A 55 -20.05 6.71 1.20
N ARG A 56 -19.12 5.75 1.23
CA ARG A 56 -18.93 4.81 2.34
C ARG A 56 -17.53 4.91 2.93
N TYR A 57 -17.44 4.90 4.26
CA TYR A 57 -16.15 4.83 4.98
C TYR A 57 -15.71 3.37 5.10
N ARG A 58 -14.42 3.10 4.84
CA ARG A 58 -13.82 1.75 4.96
C ARG A 58 -12.54 1.82 5.77
N MET A 59 -12.34 0.83 6.65
CA MET A 59 -11.08 0.65 7.36
C MET A 59 -10.05 0.01 6.41
N HIS A 60 -8.83 0.53 6.38
CA HIS A 60 -7.73 -0.02 5.57
C HIS A 60 -6.53 -0.34 6.45
N ARG A 61 -5.87 -1.47 6.17
CA ARG A 61 -4.57 -1.77 6.77
C ARG A 61 -3.49 -0.91 6.09
N ARG A 62 -2.68 -0.18 6.86
CA ARG A 62 -1.58 0.63 6.36
C ARG A 62 -0.25 0.07 6.87
N ILE A 63 0.69 -0.15 5.96
CA ILE A 63 2.09 -0.44 6.32
C ILE A 63 2.76 0.89 6.63
N GLU A 64 3.31 1.04 7.83
CA GLU A 64 4.12 2.20 8.18
C GLU A 64 5.44 2.17 7.39
N ARG A 65 5.76 3.29 6.74
CA ARG A 65 6.98 3.43 5.93
C ARG A 65 7.81 4.56 6.51
N ASN A 66 9.13 4.41 6.53
CA ASN A 66 10.01 5.49 6.93
C ASN A 66 9.89 6.66 5.93
N PRO A 67 9.38 7.84 6.33
CA PRO A 67 9.18 8.96 5.42
C PRO A 67 10.50 9.50 4.84
N HIS A 68 11.63 9.27 5.52
CA HIS A 68 12.95 9.67 5.02
C HIS A 68 13.44 8.82 3.84
N ALA A 69 12.96 7.58 3.71
CA ALA A 69 13.42 6.67 2.65
C ALA A 69 13.13 7.24 1.26
N ALA A 70 11.91 7.75 1.04
CA ALA A 70 11.52 8.37 -0.23
C ALA A 70 12.36 9.61 -0.54
N LYS A 71 12.63 10.46 0.46
CA LYS A 71 13.46 11.66 0.29
C LYS A 71 14.90 11.31 -0.06
N LEU A 72 15.46 10.29 0.59
CA LEU A 72 16.83 9.83 0.35
C LEU A 72 16.97 9.20 -1.04
N ALA A 73 15.98 8.38 -1.46
CA ALA A 73 15.92 7.81 -2.80
C ALA A 73 15.88 8.88 -3.90
N LYS A 74 15.00 9.88 -3.76
CA LYS A 74 14.93 11.02 -4.69
C LYS A 74 16.24 11.81 -4.73
N LYS A 75 16.86 12.05 -3.57
CA LYS A 75 18.15 12.76 -3.50
C LYS A 75 19.27 11.98 -4.18
N HIS A 76 19.28 10.65 -4.05
CA HIS A 76 20.32 9.81 -4.61
C HIS A 76 20.16 9.60 -6.13
N HIS A 77 18.94 9.26 -6.58
CA HIS A 77 18.66 8.91 -7.98
C HIS A 77 18.25 10.10 -8.85
N GLY A 78 17.88 11.23 -8.25
CA GLY A 78 17.41 12.42 -8.95
C GLY A 78 15.92 12.34 -9.34
N VAL A 79 15.58 13.05 -10.42
CA VAL A 79 14.18 13.27 -10.85
C VAL A 79 13.84 12.65 -12.21
N ARG A 80 14.79 11.98 -12.86
CA ARG A 80 14.58 11.30 -14.13
C ARG A 80 14.00 9.91 -13.86
N CYS A 81 12.84 9.61 -14.45
CA CYS A 81 12.22 8.29 -14.33
C CYS A 81 13.18 7.22 -14.82
N GLN A 82 13.52 6.25 -13.97
CA GLN A 82 14.43 5.17 -14.34
C GLN A 82 13.78 4.11 -15.25
N ALA A 83 12.50 4.23 -15.61
CA ALA A 83 11.86 3.32 -16.56
C ALA A 83 11.70 3.90 -17.96
N CYS A 84 11.32 5.18 -18.09
CA CYS A 84 10.99 5.81 -19.36
C CYS A 84 11.72 7.13 -19.63
N ASP A 85 12.70 7.47 -18.80
CA ASP A 85 13.53 8.68 -18.88
C ASP A 85 12.78 10.02 -18.80
N LEU A 86 11.48 10.00 -18.57
CA LEU A 86 10.66 11.19 -18.38
C LEU A 86 11.10 11.97 -17.14
N VAL A 87 11.37 13.25 -17.31
CA VAL A 87 11.49 14.24 -16.22
C VAL A 87 10.21 15.04 -16.17
N MET A 88 9.59 15.10 -15.00
CA MET A 88 8.28 15.73 -14.84
C MET A 88 8.33 17.25 -15.02
N ALA A 89 9.37 17.89 -14.51
CA ALA A 89 9.60 19.32 -14.71
C ALA A 89 9.82 19.69 -16.19
N GLU A 90 10.47 18.84 -16.98
CA GLU A 90 10.66 19.07 -18.43
C GLU A 90 9.31 19.04 -19.18
N ARG A 91 8.36 18.22 -18.73
CA ARG A 91 7.04 18.07 -19.39
C ARG A 91 5.97 19.03 -18.88
N TYR A 92 5.98 19.32 -17.59
CA TYR A 92 4.91 20.06 -16.90
C TYR A 92 5.37 21.38 -16.28
N GLY A 93 6.62 21.79 -16.50
CA GLY A 93 7.20 23.00 -15.92
C GLY A 93 7.24 22.93 -14.39
N THR A 94 6.96 24.05 -13.74
CA THR A 94 7.00 24.19 -12.26
C THR A 94 6.06 23.21 -11.55
N ALA A 95 4.93 22.84 -12.17
CA ALA A 95 4.01 21.85 -11.61
C ALA A 95 4.62 20.44 -11.52
N GLY A 96 5.68 20.17 -12.29
CA GLY A 96 6.40 18.90 -12.31
C GLY A 96 7.68 18.89 -11.45
N GLU A 97 8.02 19.98 -10.78
CA GLU A 97 9.19 20.04 -9.89
C GLU A 97 9.02 19.05 -8.71
N ASP A 98 10.08 18.29 -8.41
CA ASP A 98 10.10 17.22 -7.40
C ASP A 98 8.99 16.15 -7.50
N PHE A 99 8.23 16.16 -8.60
CA PHE A 99 7.11 15.28 -8.85
C PHE A 99 7.59 13.95 -9.43
N ILE A 100 8.24 13.15 -8.58
CA ILE A 100 8.68 11.78 -8.90
C ILE A 100 8.35 10.88 -7.72
N GLU A 101 8.15 9.58 -7.93
CA GLU A 101 7.77 8.64 -6.88
C GLU A 101 8.91 7.67 -6.59
N ALA A 102 9.22 7.45 -5.30
CA ALA A 102 10.16 6.43 -4.89
C ALA A 102 9.46 5.07 -4.81
N HIS A 103 10.06 4.07 -5.44
CA HIS A 103 9.56 2.71 -5.54
C HIS A 103 10.52 1.74 -4.85
N HIS A 104 10.01 0.76 -4.11
CA HIS A 104 10.85 -0.25 -3.45
C HIS A 104 11.02 -1.46 -4.38
N LEU A 105 12.24 -1.71 -4.83
CA LEU A 105 12.62 -2.92 -5.56
C LEU A 105 12.78 -4.12 -4.62
N ARG A 106 12.98 -3.89 -3.32
CA ARG A 106 12.83 -4.93 -2.28
C ARG A 106 11.51 -4.72 -1.53
N PRO A 107 10.45 -5.49 -1.81
CA PRO A 107 9.12 -5.21 -1.27
C PRO A 107 9.08 -5.26 0.26
N LEU A 108 8.55 -4.21 0.91
CA LEU A 108 8.31 -4.22 2.36
C LEU A 108 7.26 -5.25 2.79
N ALA A 109 6.33 -5.60 1.90
CA ALA A 109 5.23 -6.52 2.20
C ALA A 109 5.68 -7.97 2.41
N SER A 110 6.91 -8.33 2.01
CA SER A 110 7.48 -9.65 2.27
C SER A 110 8.12 -9.78 3.66
N LEU A 111 8.29 -8.66 4.38
CA LEU A 111 8.87 -8.65 5.72
C LEU A 111 7.88 -9.16 6.76
N ARG A 112 8.38 -9.83 7.80
CA ARG A 112 7.58 -10.19 8.97
C ARG A 112 7.27 -8.96 9.81
N GLU A 113 6.15 -8.98 10.54
CA GLU A 113 5.81 -7.90 11.47
C GLU A 113 6.91 -7.74 12.53
N GLY A 114 7.40 -6.51 12.71
CA GLY A 114 8.50 -6.19 13.63
C GLY A 114 9.90 -6.50 13.11
N GLU A 115 10.05 -7.04 11.89
CA GLU A 115 11.35 -7.31 11.29
C GLU A 115 12.03 -6.01 10.84
N ALA A 116 13.20 -5.73 11.41
CA ALA A 116 14.04 -4.61 10.99
C ALA A 116 14.99 -5.06 9.87
N VAL A 117 14.87 -4.44 8.70
CA VAL A 117 15.75 -4.69 7.56
C VAL A 117 16.46 -3.40 7.16
N LYS A 118 17.77 -3.51 6.91
CA LYS A 118 18.53 -2.42 6.31
C LYS A 118 18.30 -2.43 4.80
N TYR A 119 17.91 -1.27 4.30
CA TYR A 119 17.80 -1.02 2.87
C TYR A 119 18.98 -0.19 2.38
N ASP A 120 19.47 -0.51 1.20
CA ASP A 120 20.42 0.31 0.45
C ASP A 120 19.67 1.10 -0.63
N VAL A 121 19.76 2.42 -0.54
CA VAL A 121 19.04 3.33 -1.44
C VAL A 121 19.47 3.17 -2.90
N ALA A 122 20.72 2.80 -3.17
CA ALA A 122 21.22 2.68 -4.53
C ALA A 122 20.61 1.48 -5.27
N ILE A 123 20.29 0.39 -4.57
CA ILE A 123 19.89 -0.89 -5.18
C ILE A 123 18.46 -1.32 -4.82
N ASP A 124 17.94 -0.97 -3.64
CA ASP A 124 16.62 -1.40 -3.19
C ASP A 124 15.52 -0.40 -3.57
N PHE A 125 15.88 0.74 -4.17
CA PHE A 125 14.94 1.78 -4.58
C PHE A 125 15.15 2.19 -6.04
N ALA A 126 14.04 2.57 -6.65
CA ALA A 126 14.02 3.28 -7.92
C ALA A 126 13.22 4.58 -7.80
N VAL A 127 13.44 5.52 -8.72
CA VAL A 127 12.59 6.69 -8.92
C VAL A 127 11.82 6.56 -10.23
N LEU A 128 10.49 6.61 -10.14
CA LEU A 128 9.57 6.36 -11.23
C LEU A 128 8.58 7.51 -11.36
N CYS A 129 8.16 7.80 -12.59
CA CYS A 129 7.01 8.66 -12.82
C CYS A 129 5.72 7.96 -12.34
N PRO A 130 4.64 8.70 -12.00
CA PRO A 130 3.41 8.08 -11.50
C PRO A 130 2.84 7.03 -12.45
N ASN A 131 2.96 7.22 -13.76
CA ASN A 131 2.49 6.24 -14.74
C ASN A 131 3.29 4.93 -14.66
N CYS A 132 4.62 5.00 -14.70
CA CYS A 132 5.47 3.81 -14.61
C CYS A 132 5.37 3.14 -13.23
N HIS A 133 5.22 3.92 -12.15
CA HIS A 133 5.02 3.36 -10.81
C HIS A 133 3.68 2.61 -10.71
N ARG A 134 2.62 3.10 -11.34
CA ARG A 134 1.36 2.37 -11.42
C ARG A 134 1.47 1.14 -12.31
N MET A 135 2.21 1.20 -13.41
CA MET A 135 2.42 0.07 -14.31
C MET A 135 3.22 -1.06 -13.66
N ILE A 136 4.31 -0.76 -12.94
CA ILE A 136 5.13 -1.78 -12.28
C ILE A 136 4.32 -2.56 -11.23
N HIS A 137 3.42 -1.88 -10.52
CA HIS A 137 2.52 -2.53 -9.56
C HIS A 137 1.41 -3.38 -10.18
N ARG A 138 1.22 -3.32 -11.51
CA ARG A 138 0.32 -4.22 -12.26
C ARG A 138 1.03 -5.44 -12.82
N MET A 139 2.37 -5.45 -12.83
CA MET A 139 3.15 -6.60 -13.28
C MET A 139 3.14 -7.71 -12.23
N ASN A 140 3.46 -8.93 -12.66
CA ASN A 140 3.59 -10.08 -11.75
C ASN A 140 4.67 -9.86 -10.69
N ASP A 141 5.77 -9.20 -11.08
CA ASP A 141 6.84 -8.82 -10.18
C ASP A 141 7.05 -7.30 -10.21
N PRO A 142 6.56 -6.57 -9.19
CA PRO A 142 6.77 -5.13 -9.08
C PRO A 142 8.22 -4.72 -8.85
N SER A 143 9.12 -5.65 -8.49
CA SER A 143 10.54 -5.34 -8.32
C SER A 143 11.35 -5.36 -9.62
N ASP A 144 10.77 -5.91 -10.70
CA ASP A 144 11.49 -6.10 -11.95
C ASP A 144 11.41 -4.85 -12.86
N LEU A 145 12.25 -3.87 -12.53
CA LEU A 145 12.39 -2.65 -13.31
C LEU A 145 12.87 -2.92 -14.75
N LYS A 146 13.64 -4.00 -14.96
CA LYS A 146 14.16 -4.34 -16.28
C LYS A 146 13.02 -4.79 -17.20
N SER A 147 12.17 -5.70 -16.72
CA SER A 147 10.99 -6.14 -17.46
C SER A 147 10.05 -4.98 -17.78
N LEU A 148 9.89 -4.00 -16.86
CA LEU A 148 9.10 -2.80 -17.16
C LEU A 148 9.68 -2.00 -18.33
N ARG A 149 11.00 -1.79 -18.36
CA ARG A 149 11.66 -1.10 -19.47
C ARG A 149 11.42 -1.83 -20.79
N GLU A 150 11.56 -3.16 -20.81
CA GLU A 150 11.36 -3.97 -22.01
C GLU A 150 9.93 -3.82 -22.57
N VAL A 151 8.90 -3.84 -21.72
CA VAL A 151 7.50 -3.60 -22.14
C VAL A 151 7.30 -2.21 -22.76
N LEU A 152 7.90 -1.18 -22.15
CA LEU A 152 7.77 0.20 -22.63
C LEU A 152 8.46 0.42 -23.99
N HIS A 153 9.59 -0.22 -24.22
CA HIS A 153 10.34 -0.09 -25.47
C HIS A 153 9.82 -1.00 -26.60
N THR A 154 9.11 -2.08 -26.29
CA THR A 154 8.48 -2.96 -27.29
C THR A 154 7.26 -2.29 -27.95
N SER A 155 6.63 -1.33 -27.28
CA SER A 155 5.42 -0.64 -27.76
C SER A 155 5.69 0.55 -28.69
N ALA A 156 6.95 0.75 -29.11
CA ALA A 156 7.40 1.88 -29.93
C ALA A 156 7.80 1.50 -31.37
N SER A 157 7.37 0.33 -31.88
CA SER A 157 7.54 -0.07 -33.29
C SER A 157 6.23 -0.01 -34.07
#